data_AF-A0AAN7JW79-F1
#
_entry.id   AF-A0AAN7JW79-F1
#
_cell.length_a   1.000
_cell.length_b   1.000
_cell.length_c   1.000
_cell.angle_alpha   90.00
_cell.angle_beta   90.00
_cell.angle_gamma   90.00
#
_symmetry.space_group_name_H-M   'P 1'
#
loop_
_entity.id
_entity.type
_entity.pdbx_description
1 polymer ?
#
loop_
_entity_poly.entity_id
_entity_poly.type
_entity_poly.pdbx_seq_one_letter_code
_entity_poly.pdbx_strand_id
1 'polypeptide(L)'
;MASLVSRNANRLRHLQRCFHSPARLASPSPQLPGRSPPPLHSIEPLGRGVRNLKMCQRYCYLSTSAAAANAGNSDPKTGTEAHSSGEGKSEDSGQSSEAGKPVRGGPVSWISFLFLVATGAGLIFYYDREKKRHIEEINNSSKAVKEGPSAGKAAIGGPFSLVNDEGKCVTEKSFLGKWTLIYFGFTHCPDICPDELLKLAAAVDKIKEKAGIEIVPVFISVDPERDTVEQVHEYVKEFHPNLIGLTGTPDEIKKVARSYRVYYMKTDEEDSDYLVDHSIVMYLMGPDMNFVKFFGKNNDVNTLTDGIVSEIKRYKK
;
A
#
# COMPACT_ATOMS: atom_id res chain seq x y z
N MET A 1 -30.09 40.74 47.13
CA MET A 1 -29.69 39.69 46.18
C MET A 1 -28.27 40.05 45.71
N ALA A 2 -27.16 39.40 46.09
CA ALA A 2 -26.86 37.94 46.13
C ALA A 2 -26.97 37.33 44.71
N SER A 3 -26.03 36.57 44.13
CA SER A 3 -24.72 35.97 44.54
C SER A 3 -23.97 35.49 43.26
N LEU A 4 -22.72 35.01 43.15
CA LEU A 4 -21.41 34.93 43.87
C LEU A 4 -20.44 34.25 42.85
N VAL A 5 -19.10 34.41 42.76
CA VAL A 5 -18.08 35.37 43.27
C VAL A 5 -16.78 35.19 42.44
N SER A 6 -15.80 36.10 42.55
CA SER A 6 -14.50 35.98 41.87
C SER A 6 -13.60 34.86 42.44
N ARG A 7 -12.84 34.15 41.57
CA ARG A 7 -11.77 33.23 41.98
C ARG A 7 -10.42 33.93 42.00
N ASN A 8 -9.90 34.20 43.19
CA ASN A 8 -8.56 34.74 43.41
C ASN A 8 -7.52 33.62 43.66
N ALA A 9 -6.24 33.90 43.44
CA ALA A 9 -5.15 32.94 43.65
C ALA A 9 -4.62 32.95 45.09
N ASN A 10 -3.92 31.89 45.51
CA ASN A 10 -2.52 32.05 45.92
C ASN A 10 -1.67 30.77 46.00
N ARG A 11 -0.35 30.98 46.14
CA ARG A 11 0.71 29.97 46.29
C ARG A 11 0.86 29.47 47.76
N LEU A 12 1.85 28.58 47.94
CA LEU A 12 2.69 28.34 49.14
C LEU A 12 2.13 27.46 50.28
N ARG A 13 2.72 26.26 50.39
CA ARG A 13 3.89 26.08 51.28
C ARG A 13 4.77 24.88 50.92
N HIS A 14 5.89 24.76 51.63
CA HIS A 14 7.05 23.92 51.35
C HIS A 14 7.52 23.27 52.67
N LEU A 15 8.27 22.15 52.61
CA LEU A 15 8.79 21.39 53.76
C LEU A 15 7.65 20.64 54.54
N GLN A 16 7.88 19.63 55.37
CA GLN A 16 9.13 19.17 56.00
C GLN A 16 9.02 17.68 56.46
N ARG A 17 10.01 16.82 56.16
CA ARG A 17 10.57 15.77 57.07
C ARG A 17 11.61 14.86 56.38
N CYS A 18 12.84 14.94 56.87
CA CYS A 18 13.86 13.88 56.77
C CYS A 18 14.09 13.28 58.17
N PHE A 19 15.03 12.34 58.30
CA PHE A 19 15.41 11.60 59.53
C PHE A 19 14.34 10.62 60.02
N HIS A 20 14.49 9.31 59.81
CA HIS A 20 15.55 8.54 60.48
C HIS A 20 16.11 7.37 59.65
N SER A 21 17.32 6.95 60.02
CA SER A 21 17.96 5.71 59.56
C SER A 21 18.83 5.15 60.70
N PRO A 22 18.87 3.82 60.86
CA PRO A 22 20.08 3.16 61.33
C PRO A 22 20.48 2.01 60.39
N ALA A 23 21.74 1.99 59.96
CA ALA A 23 22.33 0.84 59.29
C ALA A 23 22.94 -0.13 60.32
N ARG A 24 22.98 -1.45 60.02
CA ARG A 24 24.14 -2.30 60.32
C ARG A 24 24.10 -3.72 59.74
N LEU A 25 25.32 -4.19 59.44
CA LEU A 25 25.80 -5.58 59.36
C LEU A 25 25.35 -6.42 58.15
N ALA A 26 26.21 -7.40 57.82
CA ALA A 26 26.22 -8.14 56.56
C ALA A 26 26.88 -9.52 56.72
N SER A 27 26.67 -10.39 55.71
CA SER A 27 27.38 -11.66 55.43
C SER A 27 27.23 -12.80 56.47
N PRO A 28 27.58 -14.06 56.15
CA PRO A 28 27.94 -14.64 54.84
C PRO A 28 27.07 -15.86 54.43
N SER A 29 27.27 -16.37 53.21
CA SER A 29 26.68 -17.63 52.71
C SER A 29 27.50 -18.87 53.12
N PRO A 30 26.86 -20.04 53.34
CA PRO A 30 27.49 -21.36 53.22
C PRO A 30 27.33 -21.93 51.80
N GLN A 31 28.27 -22.79 51.38
CA GLN A 31 28.20 -23.59 50.13
C GLN A 31 28.30 -25.10 50.44
N LEU A 32 28.20 -25.91 49.36
CA LEU A 32 28.58 -27.33 49.24
C LEU A 32 27.57 -28.38 49.76
N PRO A 33 27.64 -29.64 49.28
CA PRO A 33 28.46 -30.18 48.17
C PRO A 33 27.62 -30.60 46.93
N GLY A 34 28.30 -30.81 45.81
CA GLY A 34 27.68 -31.21 44.53
C GLY A 34 27.42 -32.71 44.36
N ARG A 35 26.77 -33.07 43.24
CA ARG A 35 26.58 -34.46 42.79
C ARG A 35 26.89 -34.59 41.30
N SER A 36 27.51 -35.70 40.90
CA SER A 36 28.08 -35.92 39.56
C SER A 36 27.04 -36.26 38.47
N PRO A 37 27.32 -35.94 37.20
CA PRO A 37 26.54 -36.41 36.05
C PRO A 37 26.85 -37.88 35.71
N PRO A 38 25.91 -38.62 35.09
CA PRO A 38 26.18 -39.92 34.46
C PRO A 38 26.88 -39.76 33.10
N PRO A 39 27.60 -40.78 32.60
CA PRO A 39 28.42 -40.68 31.39
C PRO A 39 27.62 -40.77 30.09
N LEU A 40 28.06 -40.01 29.08
CA LEU A 40 27.67 -40.23 27.68
C LEU A 40 28.58 -41.29 27.04
N HIS A 41 28.01 -42.24 26.30
CA HIS A 41 28.77 -43.21 25.52
C HIS A 41 29.32 -42.62 24.22
N SER A 42 30.39 -43.24 23.71
CA SER A 42 31.24 -42.69 22.66
C SER A 42 30.69 -42.88 21.24
N ILE A 43 30.87 -41.83 20.43
CA ILE A 43 31.50 -41.83 19.10
C ILE A 43 31.18 -43.02 18.17
N GLU A 44 30.52 -42.73 17.04
CA GLU A 44 30.89 -43.33 15.75
C GLU A 44 30.64 -42.34 14.58
N PRO A 45 31.63 -42.04 13.71
CA PRO A 45 31.44 -41.15 12.57
C PRO A 45 31.69 -41.83 11.21
N LEU A 46 30.62 -42.17 10.50
CA LEU A 46 30.62 -42.25 9.03
C LEU A 46 29.67 -41.16 8.49
N GLY A 47 29.98 -40.37 7.47
CA GLY A 47 31.14 -40.38 6.57
C GLY A 47 30.70 -40.61 5.13
N ARG A 48 31.32 -39.90 4.16
CA ARG A 48 31.03 -39.89 2.70
C ARG A 48 29.83 -39.01 2.29
N GLY A 49 30.05 -38.03 1.42
CA GLY A 49 28.96 -37.20 0.87
C GLY A 49 29.33 -36.06 -0.10
N VAL A 50 30.54 -35.48 -0.02
CA VAL A 50 30.87 -34.28 -0.82
C VAL A 50 31.09 -34.59 -2.30
N ARG A 51 30.14 -34.18 -3.16
CA ARG A 51 30.32 -33.92 -4.60
C ARG A 51 29.49 -32.69 -4.95
N ASN A 52 30.10 -31.52 -5.12
CA ASN A 52 30.52 -30.99 -6.43
C ASN A 52 29.47 -31.17 -7.54
N LEU A 53 28.73 -30.09 -7.82
CA LEU A 53 28.24 -29.79 -9.16
C LEU A 53 28.36 -28.27 -9.42
N LYS A 54 29.34 -27.86 -10.23
CA LYS A 54 29.45 -26.50 -10.77
C LYS A 54 28.94 -26.51 -12.21
N MET A 55 27.78 -25.94 -12.47
CA MET A 55 27.29 -25.42 -13.77
C MET A 55 25.86 -24.87 -13.55
N CYS A 56 25.37 -23.87 -14.28
CA CYS A 56 26.02 -23.09 -15.34
C CYS A 56 25.64 -21.61 -15.25
N GLN A 57 26.64 -20.72 -15.29
CA GLN A 57 26.44 -19.29 -15.40
C GLN A 57 26.08 -18.96 -16.86
N ARG A 58 24.92 -18.33 -17.10
CA ARG A 58 24.56 -17.81 -18.43
C ARG A 58 24.02 -16.38 -18.34
N TYR A 59 24.96 -15.44 -18.31
CA TYR A 59 24.67 -14.05 -18.62
C TYR A 59 24.15 -13.96 -20.05
N CYS A 60 22.99 -13.34 -20.25
CA CYS A 60 22.57 -12.81 -21.54
C CYS A 60 22.56 -11.29 -21.42
N TYR A 61 23.68 -10.65 -21.75
CA TYR A 61 23.71 -9.21 -21.99
C TYR A 61 22.82 -8.91 -23.20
N LEU A 62 21.83 -8.03 -23.03
CA LEU A 62 21.16 -7.39 -24.16
C LEU A 62 21.44 -5.89 -24.08
N SER A 63 22.46 -5.46 -24.83
CA SER A 63 22.94 -4.09 -24.86
C SER A 63 22.39 -3.36 -26.08
N THR A 64 21.44 -2.45 -25.86
CA THR A 64 20.98 -1.49 -26.88
C THR A 64 20.99 -0.09 -26.28
N SER A 65 22.02 0.68 -26.69
CA SER A 65 22.19 2.14 -26.60
C SER A 65 21.10 2.96 -25.89
N ALA A 66 21.50 3.67 -24.84
CA ALA A 66 20.85 4.92 -24.48
C ALA A 66 21.14 5.98 -25.56
N ALA A 67 20.16 6.83 -25.85
CA ALA A 67 20.34 8.07 -26.59
C ALA A 67 19.80 9.21 -25.72
N ALA A 68 20.67 10.14 -25.32
CA ALA A 68 20.33 11.25 -24.46
C ALA A 68 20.07 12.53 -25.27
N ALA A 69 19.15 13.35 -24.76
CA ALA A 69 19.00 14.80 -24.96
C ALA A 69 19.38 15.43 -26.32
N ASN A 70 18.44 16.20 -26.87
CA ASN A 70 18.67 17.64 -26.82
C ASN A 70 17.36 18.43 -26.66
N ALA A 71 17.47 19.68 -26.24
CA ALA A 71 16.39 20.65 -26.16
C ALA A 71 16.80 21.95 -26.89
N GLY A 72 15.81 22.82 -27.18
CA GLY A 72 16.09 24.25 -27.38
C GLY A 72 16.06 24.80 -28.82
N ASN A 73 14.90 25.39 -29.14
CA ASN A 73 14.79 26.84 -29.40
C ASN A 73 14.98 27.43 -30.83
N SER A 74 14.31 28.58 -31.01
CA SER A 74 14.56 29.71 -31.93
C SER A 74 14.18 29.61 -33.42
N ASP A 75 13.43 30.64 -33.86
CA ASP A 75 13.23 31.08 -35.24
C ASP A 75 14.54 31.50 -35.93
N PRO A 76 14.48 31.81 -37.24
CA PRO A 76 14.74 33.22 -37.59
C PRO A 76 13.76 33.84 -38.61
N LYS A 77 13.70 35.18 -38.60
CA LYS A 77 13.09 36.05 -39.62
C LYS A 77 14.16 36.89 -40.34
N THR A 78 13.73 37.58 -41.40
CA THR A 78 14.24 38.88 -41.93
C THR A 78 15.30 38.83 -43.05
N GLY A 79 15.28 39.84 -43.94
CA GLY A 79 16.07 39.96 -45.19
C GLY A 79 15.18 39.70 -46.42
N THR A 80 14.49 40.65 -47.08
CA THR A 80 14.62 42.12 -47.32
C THR A 80 15.38 42.45 -48.62
N GLU A 81 14.93 43.53 -49.30
CA GLU A 81 15.46 44.17 -50.53
C GLU A 81 15.16 43.40 -51.86
N ALA A 82 14.70 43.94 -53.01
CA ALA A 82 14.26 45.25 -53.55
C ALA A 82 15.09 45.70 -54.77
N HIS A 83 14.48 45.90 -55.96
CA HIS A 83 14.71 47.08 -56.83
C HIS A 83 13.81 47.19 -58.08
N SER A 84 13.60 48.46 -58.50
CA SER A 84 13.43 49.00 -59.87
C SER A 84 12.69 48.24 -61.01
N SER A 85 11.51 48.77 -61.34
CA SER A 85 11.20 49.45 -62.62
C SER A 85 11.90 49.04 -63.93
N GLY A 86 11.10 48.72 -64.96
CA GLY A 86 11.46 48.81 -66.38
C GLY A 86 10.20 48.97 -67.25
N GLU A 87 10.14 49.99 -68.10
CA GLU A 87 9.01 50.22 -69.02
C GLU A 87 9.14 49.41 -70.32
N GLY A 88 8.00 49.03 -70.89
CA GLY A 88 7.92 48.37 -72.20
C GLY A 88 6.54 48.55 -72.81
N LYS A 89 6.40 49.51 -73.74
CA LYS A 89 5.11 49.87 -74.36
C LYS A 89 4.96 49.15 -75.71
N SER A 90 3.81 48.53 -75.94
CA SER A 90 3.35 48.09 -77.27
C SER A 90 1.83 47.99 -77.26
N GLU A 91 1.19 48.58 -78.27
CA GLU A 91 -0.26 48.63 -78.43
C GLU A 91 -0.67 47.67 -79.55
N ASP A 92 -1.80 46.96 -79.41
CA ASP A 92 -2.81 46.92 -80.48
C ASP A 92 -4.23 46.56 -79.96
N SER A 93 -5.20 46.90 -80.81
CA SER A 93 -6.65 46.65 -80.88
C SER A 93 -7.31 45.52 -80.05
N GLY A 94 -8.58 45.76 -79.67
CA GLY A 94 -9.43 44.74 -79.04
C GLY A 94 -10.69 45.25 -78.32
N GLN A 95 -11.53 46.09 -78.95
CA GLN A 95 -12.80 46.49 -78.34
C GLN A 95 -13.83 45.34 -78.35
N SER A 96 -14.35 44.95 -77.18
CA SER A 96 -15.75 44.56 -77.03
C SER A 96 -16.22 44.77 -75.58
N SER A 97 -17.39 45.38 -75.43
CA SER A 97 -18.05 45.60 -74.14
C SER A 97 -19.19 44.60 -73.93
N GLU A 98 -19.19 43.87 -72.81
CA GLU A 98 -20.42 43.22 -72.32
C GLU A 98 -20.58 43.42 -70.80
N ALA A 99 -21.81 43.27 -70.33
CA ALA A 99 -22.24 43.78 -69.03
C ALA A 99 -21.74 42.96 -67.83
N GLY A 100 -21.47 43.66 -66.72
CA GLY A 100 -21.00 43.05 -65.49
C GLY A 100 -22.04 42.10 -64.86
N LYS A 101 -21.66 40.85 -64.63
CA LYS A 101 -22.36 39.94 -63.73
C LYS A 101 -21.90 40.24 -62.29
N PRO A 102 -22.81 40.40 -61.31
CA PRO A 102 -22.41 40.72 -59.94
C PRO A 102 -21.64 39.55 -59.32
N VAL A 103 -20.37 39.75 -58.99
CA VAL A 103 -19.52 38.78 -58.29
C VAL A 103 -19.96 38.70 -56.82
N ARG A 104 -21.08 38.00 -56.58
CA ARG A 104 -21.70 37.87 -55.25
C ARG A 104 -21.10 36.69 -54.47
N GLY A 105 -19.83 36.82 -54.11
CA GLY A 105 -19.13 35.89 -53.23
C GLY A 105 -17.98 36.58 -52.52
N GLY A 106 -17.98 36.56 -51.19
CA GLY A 106 -16.79 36.89 -50.39
C GLY A 106 -15.71 35.81 -50.55
N PRO A 107 -14.50 36.02 -50.00
CA PRO A 107 -13.33 35.16 -50.24
C PRO A 107 -13.43 33.70 -49.72
N VAL A 108 -14.55 33.30 -49.11
CA VAL A 108 -14.86 31.91 -48.74
C VAL A 108 -16.32 31.60 -49.09
N SER A 109 -16.55 30.55 -49.89
CA SER A 109 -17.90 30.05 -50.18
C SER A 109 -18.43 29.23 -48.99
N TRP A 110 -19.74 29.26 -48.74
CA TRP A 110 -20.38 28.35 -47.78
C TRP A 110 -20.15 26.88 -48.13
N ILE A 111 -19.98 26.55 -49.42
CA ILE A 111 -19.62 25.18 -49.85
C ILE A 111 -18.23 24.80 -49.31
N SER A 112 -17.26 25.72 -49.34
CA SER A 112 -15.91 25.52 -48.79
C SER A 112 -15.94 25.32 -47.27
N PHE A 113 -16.79 26.06 -46.56
CA PHE A 113 -16.98 25.89 -45.11
C PHE A 113 -17.62 24.53 -44.78
N LEU A 114 -18.66 24.11 -45.51
CA LEU A 114 -19.28 22.79 -45.33
C LEU A 114 -18.29 21.65 -45.62
N PHE A 115 -17.46 21.77 -46.66
CA PHE A 115 -16.38 20.80 -46.93
C PHE A 115 -15.35 20.75 -45.80
N LEU A 116 -14.89 21.91 -45.31
CA LEU A 116 -13.96 21.98 -44.17
C LEU A 116 -14.54 21.27 -42.94
N VAL A 117 -15.78 21.60 -42.56
CA VAL A 117 -16.46 20.98 -41.41
C VAL A 117 -16.65 19.46 -41.62
N ALA A 118 -17.02 19.02 -42.81
CA ALA A 118 -17.15 17.60 -43.13
C ALA A 118 -15.82 16.85 -43.02
N THR A 119 -14.72 17.41 -43.55
CA THR A 119 -13.37 16.81 -43.40
C THR A 119 -12.90 16.83 -41.95
N GLY A 120 -13.13 17.90 -41.19
CA GLY A 120 -12.79 17.98 -39.77
C GLY A 120 -13.56 16.96 -38.92
N ALA A 121 -14.87 16.85 -39.12
CA ALA A 121 -15.70 15.84 -38.46
C ALA A 121 -15.28 14.40 -38.85
N GLY A 122 -14.95 14.16 -40.12
CA GLY A 122 -14.43 12.88 -40.59
C GLY A 122 -13.08 12.51 -39.96
N LEU A 123 -12.16 13.48 -39.83
CA LEU A 123 -10.86 13.26 -39.19
C LEU A 123 -10.99 13.03 -37.68
N ILE A 124 -11.86 13.78 -37.00
CA ILE A 124 -12.20 13.56 -35.58
C ILE A 124 -12.81 12.18 -35.39
N PHE A 125 -13.77 11.78 -36.23
CA PHE A 125 -14.39 10.46 -36.17
C PHE A 125 -13.38 9.33 -36.44
N TYR A 126 -12.44 9.52 -37.37
CA TYR A 126 -11.35 8.57 -37.61
C TYR A 126 -10.48 8.41 -36.35
N TYR A 127 -9.94 9.50 -35.81
CA TYR A 127 -9.05 9.46 -34.64
C TYR A 127 -9.75 9.00 -33.36
N ASP A 128 -11.03 9.33 -33.19
CA ASP A 128 -11.84 8.85 -32.05
C ASP A 128 -12.14 7.34 -32.17
N ARG A 129 -12.45 6.85 -33.38
CA ARG A 129 -12.60 5.41 -33.67
C ARG A 129 -11.29 4.63 -33.48
N GLU A 130 -10.15 5.22 -33.82
CA GLU A 130 -8.82 4.63 -33.62
C GLU A 130 -8.41 4.64 -32.13
N LYS A 131 -8.53 5.79 -31.46
CA LYS A 131 -8.28 5.92 -30.01
C LYS A 131 -9.14 4.99 -29.18
N LYS A 132 -10.43 4.83 -29.50
CA LYS A 132 -11.33 3.93 -28.76
C LYS A 132 -10.82 2.49 -28.76
N ARG A 133 -10.28 2.00 -29.88
CA ARG A 133 -9.68 0.66 -29.95
C ARG A 133 -8.46 0.52 -29.06
N HIS A 134 -7.54 1.48 -29.08
CA HIS A 134 -6.35 1.44 -28.21
C HIS A 134 -6.68 1.65 -26.73
N ILE A 135 -7.68 2.47 -26.39
CA ILE A 135 -8.16 2.61 -25.01
C ILE A 135 -8.81 1.31 -24.52
N GLU A 136 -9.62 0.64 -25.35
CA GLU A 136 -10.21 -0.66 -25.04
C GLU A 136 -9.16 -1.78 -24.94
N GLU A 137 -8.15 -1.78 -25.80
CA GLU A 137 -7.00 -2.69 -25.77
C GLU A 137 -6.14 -2.48 -24.51
N ILE A 138 -5.84 -1.23 -24.14
CA ILE A 138 -5.14 -0.88 -22.90
C ILE A 138 -5.98 -1.27 -21.68
N ASN A 139 -7.30 -1.07 -21.70
CA ASN A 139 -8.18 -1.48 -20.61
C ASN A 139 -8.26 -3.01 -20.46
N ASN A 140 -8.41 -3.74 -21.56
CA ASN A 140 -8.41 -5.21 -21.56
C ASN A 140 -7.04 -5.78 -21.15
N SER A 141 -5.93 -5.18 -21.61
CA SER A 141 -4.58 -5.57 -21.20
C SER A 141 -4.34 -5.27 -19.72
N SER A 142 -4.76 -4.10 -19.24
CA SER A 142 -4.68 -3.72 -17.81
C SER A 142 -5.55 -4.64 -16.94
N LYS A 143 -6.70 -5.09 -17.45
CA LYS A 143 -7.54 -6.09 -16.78
C LYS A 143 -6.86 -7.47 -16.77
N ALA A 144 -6.32 -7.94 -17.90
CA ALA A 144 -5.60 -9.21 -17.99
C ALA A 144 -4.31 -9.24 -17.16
N VAL A 145 -3.65 -8.10 -16.92
CA VAL A 145 -2.52 -7.98 -15.99
C VAL A 145 -2.99 -8.02 -14.53
N LYS A 146 -4.11 -7.38 -14.19
CA LYS A 146 -4.75 -7.47 -12.85
C LYS A 146 -5.31 -8.87 -12.57
N GLU A 147 -5.77 -9.57 -13.60
CA GLU A 147 -6.31 -10.93 -13.60
C GLU A 147 -5.27 -11.93 -14.13
N GLY A 148 -3.98 -11.64 -13.96
CA GLY A 148 -2.86 -12.43 -14.48
C GLY A 148 -2.93 -13.90 -14.08
N PRO A 149 -2.39 -14.81 -14.91
CA PRO A 149 -2.59 -16.25 -14.76
C PRO A 149 -2.21 -16.72 -13.35
N SER A 150 -3.17 -17.34 -12.66
CA SER A 150 -3.04 -17.73 -11.26
C SER A 150 -2.04 -18.88 -11.09
N ALA A 151 -0.75 -18.52 -11.08
CA ALA A 151 0.33 -19.39 -10.63
C ALA A 151 -0.06 -19.93 -9.25
N GLY A 152 -0.18 -21.25 -9.16
CA GLY A 152 -1.18 -21.94 -8.30
C GLY A 152 -1.42 -21.28 -6.95
N LYS A 153 -2.66 -20.77 -6.77
CA LYS A 153 -3.17 -19.98 -5.62
C LYS A 153 -2.24 -20.04 -4.41
N ALA A 154 -1.38 -19.02 -4.28
CA ALA A 154 -0.32 -19.01 -3.30
C ALA A 154 -0.83 -19.37 -1.90
N ALA A 155 -0.21 -20.37 -1.26
CA ALA A 155 -0.55 -20.81 0.08
C ALA A 155 -0.15 -19.71 1.09
N ILE A 156 -1.11 -18.80 1.33
CA ILE A 156 -1.10 -17.74 2.32
C ILE A 156 -2.00 -18.19 3.47
N GLY A 157 -1.47 -18.08 4.68
CA GLY A 157 -2.10 -18.63 5.88
C GLY A 157 -1.56 -20.01 6.25
N GLY A 158 -2.08 -20.56 7.33
CA GLY A 158 -1.62 -21.80 7.95
C GLY A 158 -1.94 -21.81 9.44
N PRO A 159 -1.71 -22.93 10.14
CA PRO A 159 -1.99 -23.02 11.56
C PRO A 159 -1.09 -22.08 12.37
N PHE A 160 -1.64 -21.52 13.44
CA PHE A 160 -0.90 -20.69 14.38
C PHE A 160 -1.34 -20.94 15.82
N SER A 161 -0.44 -20.68 16.76
CA SER A 161 -0.70 -20.63 18.19
C SER A 161 -0.18 -19.27 18.64
N LEU A 162 -1.06 -18.45 19.21
CA LEU A 162 -0.79 -17.08 19.66
C LEU A 162 -1.55 -16.83 20.96
N VAL A 163 -1.21 -15.76 21.66
CA VAL A 163 -1.92 -15.30 22.85
C VAL A 163 -2.76 -14.08 22.45
N ASN A 164 -4.04 -14.07 22.81
CA ASN A 164 -4.87 -12.88 22.58
C ASN A 164 -4.65 -11.81 23.66
N ASP A 165 -5.20 -10.63 23.42
CA ASP A 165 -5.19 -9.49 24.33
C ASP A 165 -5.85 -9.73 25.70
N GLU A 166 -6.61 -10.83 25.86
CA GLU A 166 -7.13 -11.29 27.16
C GLU A 166 -6.22 -12.32 27.87
N GLY A 167 -5.01 -12.58 27.36
CA GLY A 167 -4.06 -13.57 27.89
C GLY A 167 -4.40 -15.04 27.59
N LYS A 168 -5.35 -15.32 26.71
CA LYS A 168 -5.79 -16.68 26.35
C LYS A 168 -5.04 -17.18 25.12
N CYS A 169 -4.60 -18.43 25.14
CA CYS A 169 -4.06 -19.07 23.94
C CYS A 169 -5.16 -19.30 22.90
N VAL A 170 -4.95 -18.83 21.68
CA VAL A 170 -5.87 -18.94 20.54
C VAL A 170 -5.16 -19.50 19.31
N THR A 171 -5.94 -20.07 18.40
CA THR A 171 -5.44 -20.71 17.16
C THR A 171 -6.31 -20.30 15.97
N GLU A 172 -5.95 -20.70 14.76
CA GLU A 172 -6.79 -20.48 13.58
C GLU A 172 -8.23 -21.00 13.76
N LYS A 173 -8.40 -22.06 14.56
CA LYS A 173 -9.70 -22.69 14.85
C LYS A 173 -10.65 -21.79 15.64
N SER A 174 -10.12 -20.83 16.41
CA SER A 174 -10.90 -19.87 17.19
C SER A 174 -11.69 -18.88 16.31
N PHE A 175 -11.33 -18.75 15.03
CA PHE A 175 -11.91 -17.81 14.07
C PHE A 175 -12.86 -18.48 13.06
N LEU A 176 -13.01 -19.82 13.11
CA LEU A 176 -13.88 -20.57 12.21
C LEU A 176 -15.35 -20.18 12.40
N GLY A 177 -16.10 -20.22 11.29
CA GLY A 177 -17.48 -19.76 11.19
C GLY A 177 -17.64 -18.24 10.95
N LYS A 178 -16.58 -17.43 11.12
CA LYS A 178 -16.62 -15.97 10.94
C LYS A 178 -15.69 -15.50 9.81
N TRP A 179 -16.10 -14.42 9.14
CA TRP A 179 -15.19 -13.70 8.26
C TRP A 179 -14.16 -12.94 9.11
N THR A 180 -12.89 -13.06 8.77
CA THR A 180 -11.80 -12.48 9.57
C THR A 180 -10.91 -11.59 8.69
N LEU A 181 -10.58 -10.41 9.18
CA LEU A 181 -9.72 -9.44 8.48
C LEU A 181 -8.45 -9.22 9.30
N ILE A 182 -7.35 -9.85 8.89
CA ILE A 182 -6.09 -9.89 9.63
C ILE A 182 -5.16 -8.78 9.13
N TYR A 183 -4.68 -7.93 10.02
CA TYR A 183 -3.63 -6.93 9.77
C TYR A 183 -2.40 -7.24 10.63
N PHE A 184 -1.21 -7.03 10.08
CA PHE A 184 0.07 -7.21 10.77
C PHE A 184 0.70 -5.85 11.00
N GLY A 185 1.15 -5.56 12.23
CA GLY A 185 1.75 -4.28 12.62
C GLY A 185 2.42 -4.36 13.99
N PHE A 186 2.70 -3.22 14.62
CA PHE A 186 3.26 -3.15 15.97
C PHE A 186 2.74 -1.91 16.71
N THR A 187 2.59 -1.93 18.03
CA THR A 187 1.90 -0.83 18.74
C THR A 187 2.69 0.47 18.73
N HIS A 188 4.02 0.38 18.64
CA HIS A 188 4.97 1.51 18.63
C HIS A 188 5.14 2.16 17.24
N CYS A 189 4.24 1.92 16.29
CA CYS A 189 4.32 2.49 14.95
C CYS A 189 3.76 3.93 14.91
N PRO A 190 4.54 4.95 14.50
CA PRO A 190 4.15 6.35 14.67
C PRO A 190 2.92 6.76 13.84
N ASP A 191 2.89 6.44 12.54
CA ASP A 191 1.82 6.88 11.62
C ASP A 191 1.02 5.70 11.03
N ILE A 192 1.70 4.64 10.60
CA ILE A 192 1.15 3.69 9.62
C ILE A 192 0.12 2.72 10.21
N CYS A 193 0.39 2.12 11.38
CA CYS A 193 -0.56 1.21 12.00
C CYS A 193 -1.83 1.92 12.49
N PRO A 194 -1.77 3.11 13.14
CA PRO A 194 -2.98 3.85 13.48
C PRO A 194 -3.87 4.16 12.28
N ASP A 195 -3.31 4.67 11.16
CA ASP A 195 -4.06 4.98 9.93
C ASP A 195 -4.78 3.74 9.35
N GLU A 196 -4.09 2.60 9.25
CA GLU A 196 -4.66 1.38 8.71
C GLU A 196 -5.70 0.75 9.67
N LEU A 197 -5.51 0.83 10.98
CA LEU A 197 -6.47 0.32 11.97
C LEU A 197 -7.75 1.18 12.04
N LEU A 198 -7.64 2.51 11.98
CA LEU A 198 -8.80 3.42 11.86
C LEU A 198 -9.59 3.14 10.57
N LYS A 199 -8.89 2.96 9.45
CA LYS A 199 -9.49 2.60 8.16
C LYS A 199 -10.22 1.25 8.22
N LEU A 200 -9.62 0.26 8.88
CA LEU A 200 -10.13 -1.10 9.05
C LEU A 200 -11.36 -1.14 9.98
N ALA A 201 -11.35 -0.40 11.09
CA ALA A 201 -12.50 -0.22 11.97
C ALA A 201 -13.69 0.39 11.21
N ALA A 202 -13.47 1.53 10.56
CA ALA A 202 -14.49 2.23 9.77
C ALA A 202 -15.03 1.39 8.58
N ALA A 203 -14.23 0.46 8.04
CA ALA A 203 -14.68 -0.49 7.03
C ALA A 203 -15.54 -1.61 7.63
N VAL A 204 -15.18 -2.17 8.79
CA VAL A 204 -15.97 -3.23 9.46
C VAL A 204 -17.38 -2.73 9.80
N ASP A 205 -17.53 -1.53 10.37
CA ASP A 205 -18.83 -0.96 10.67
C ASP A 205 -19.66 -0.69 9.40
N LYS A 206 -19.07 -0.11 8.36
CA LYS A 206 -19.75 0.08 7.07
C LYS A 206 -20.18 -1.23 6.41
N ILE A 207 -19.42 -2.31 6.55
CA ILE A 207 -19.80 -3.63 6.02
C ILE A 207 -20.99 -4.20 6.79
N LYS A 208 -21.00 -4.03 8.12
CA LYS A 208 -22.12 -4.41 8.98
C LYS A 208 -23.39 -3.63 8.64
N GLU A 209 -23.31 -2.32 8.45
CA GLU A 209 -24.43 -1.47 8.00
C GLU A 209 -24.92 -1.84 6.59
N LYS A 210 -24.01 -1.93 5.61
CA LYS A 210 -24.33 -2.06 4.17
C LYS A 210 -24.76 -3.47 3.75
N ALA A 211 -24.38 -4.50 4.51
CA ALA A 211 -24.59 -5.89 4.12
C ALA A 211 -25.08 -6.82 5.25
N GLY A 212 -25.15 -6.37 6.51
CA GLY A 212 -25.53 -7.21 7.65
C GLY A 212 -24.52 -8.32 7.94
N ILE A 213 -23.25 -8.16 7.52
CA ILE A 213 -22.20 -9.17 7.69
C ILE A 213 -21.30 -8.75 8.85
N GLU A 214 -21.17 -9.63 9.84
CA GLU A 214 -20.15 -9.48 10.90
C GLU A 214 -18.79 -9.94 10.37
N ILE A 215 -17.78 -9.10 10.57
CA ILE A 215 -16.36 -9.41 10.33
C ILE A 215 -15.63 -9.24 11.66
N VAL A 216 -14.69 -10.14 11.95
CA VAL A 216 -13.77 -10.04 13.08
C VAL A 216 -12.49 -9.35 12.58
N PRO A 217 -12.24 -8.08 12.95
CA PRO A 217 -10.94 -7.47 12.76
C PRO A 217 -9.92 -8.08 13.73
N VAL A 218 -8.72 -8.40 13.22
CA VAL A 218 -7.62 -9.00 14.00
C VAL A 218 -6.32 -8.26 13.74
N PHE A 219 -5.68 -7.78 14.80
CA PHE A 219 -4.33 -7.24 14.78
C PHE A 219 -3.35 -8.33 15.23
N ILE A 220 -2.25 -8.52 14.50
CA ILE A 220 -1.15 -9.41 14.89
C ILE A 220 0.13 -8.58 15.03
N SER A 221 0.73 -8.58 16.22
CA SER A 221 2.01 -7.92 16.45
C SER A 221 3.13 -8.63 15.69
N VAL A 222 4.04 -7.84 15.11
CA VAL A 222 5.34 -8.30 14.58
C VAL A 222 6.51 -8.03 15.54
N ASP A 223 6.27 -7.40 16.69
CA ASP A 223 7.31 -7.01 17.66
C ASP A 223 7.04 -7.48 19.12
N PRO A 224 7.08 -8.80 19.37
CA PRO A 224 6.77 -9.41 20.67
C PRO A 224 7.77 -9.11 21.80
N GLU A 225 8.78 -8.28 21.56
CA GLU A 225 9.72 -7.82 22.59
C GLU A 225 9.25 -6.54 23.29
N ARG A 226 8.37 -5.74 22.64
CA ARG A 226 7.70 -4.57 23.24
C ARG A 226 6.19 -4.77 23.38
N ASP A 227 5.56 -5.45 22.42
CA ASP A 227 4.11 -5.60 22.35
C ASP A 227 3.62 -6.75 23.27
N THR A 228 3.57 -6.49 24.58
CA THR A 228 3.01 -7.40 25.58
C THR A 228 1.49 -7.57 25.41
N VAL A 229 0.91 -8.55 26.10
CA VAL A 229 -0.55 -8.78 26.07
C VAL A 229 -1.31 -7.54 26.52
N GLU A 230 -0.85 -6.89 27.59
CA GLU A 230 -1.41 -5.67 28.17
C GLU A 230 -1.27 -4.48 27.20
N GLN A 231 -0.08 -4.29 26.64
CA GLN A 231 0.19 -3.20 25.69
C GLN A 231 -0.65 -3.31 24.41
N VAL A 232 -0.83 -4.53 23.91
CA VAL A 232 -1.70 -4.83 22.76
C VAL A 232 -3.17 -4.64 23.13
N HIS A 233 -3.60 -5.02 24.34
CA HIS A 233 -4.99 -4.88 24.81
C HIS A 233 -5.43 -3.42 24.98
N GLU A 234 -4.56 -2.55 25.49
CA GLU A 234 -4.82 -1.11 25.52
C GLU A 234 -4.88 -0.55 24.10
N TYR A 235 -3.90 -0.86 23.25
CA TYR A 235 -3.82 -0.39 21.86
C TYR A 235 -5.06 -0.77 21.03
N VAL A 236 -5.48 -2.05 21.02
CA VAL A 236 -6.62 -2.46 20.16
C VAL A 236 -7.95 -1.83 20.57
N LYS A 237 -8.11 -1.51 21.86
CA LYS A 237 -9.33 -0.90 22.41
C LYS A 237 -9.54 0.55 22.00
N GLU A 238 -8.48 1.27 21.63
CA GLU A 238 -8.60 2.65 21.13
C GLU A 238 -9.24 2.70 19.73
N PHE A 239 -9.06 1.67 18.91
CA PHE A 239 -9.57 1.64 17.53
C PHE A 239 -10.99 1.07 17.41
N HIS A 240 -11.27 -0.10 18.00
CA HIS A 240 -12.58 -0.74 17.83
C HIS A 240 -12.85 -1.83 18.89
N PRO A 241 -14.05 -1.88 19.52
CA PRO A 241 -14.34 -2.82 20.61
C PRO A 241 -14.38 -4.30 20.21
N ASN A 242 -14.40 -4.61 18.90
CA ASN A 242 -14.31 -5.99 18.39
C ASN A 242 -12.94 -6.30 17.73
N LEU A 243 -11.94 -5.40 17.82
CA LEU A 243 -10.58 -5.67 17.33
C LEU A 243 -9.86 -6.59 18.32
N ILE A 244 -9.57 -7.81 17.88
CA ILE A 244 -8.82 -8.79 18.68
C ILE A 244 -7.33 -8.59 18.44
N GLY A 245 -6.55 -8.40 19.50
CA GLY A 245 -5.10 -8.27 19.42
C GLY A 245 -4.42 -9.61 19.68
N LEU A 246 -3.45 -10.00 18.84
CA LEU A 246 -2.67 -11.22 18.99
C LEU A 246 -1.17 -10.90 19.11
N THR A 247 -0.54 -11.48 20.13
CA THR A 247 0.91 -11.49 20.36
C THR A 247 1.38 -12.91 20.68
N GLY A 248 2.65 -13.13 21.00
CA GLY A 248 3.20 -14.45 21.28
C GLY A 248 4.72 -14.44 21.41
N THR A 249 5.37 -15.61 21.41
CA THR A 249 6.84 -15.65 21.41
C THR A 249 7.44 -15.21 20.06
N PRO A 250 8.69 -14.72 20.01
CA PRO A 250 9.39 -14.40 18.76
C PRO A 250 9.37 -15.53 17.72
N ASP A 251 9.45 -16.80 18.14
CA ASP A 251 9.35 -17.94 17.23
C ASP A 251 7.92 -18.26 16.77
N GLU A 252 6.87 -17.86 17.51
CA GLU A 252 5.48 -17.96 17.04
C GLU A 252 5.15 -16.85 16.05
N ILE A 253 5.53 -15.60 16.34
CA ILE A 253 5.40 -14.47 15.41
C ILE A 253 6.13 -14.76 14.10
N LYS A 254 7.36 -15.28 14.17
CA LYS A 254 8.16 -15.73 13.02
C LYS A 254 7.52 -16.88 12.23
N LYS A 255 6.76 -17.77 12.87
CA LYS A 255 6.00 -18.83 12.17
C LYS A 255 4.78 -18.25 11.46
N VAL A 256 3.95 -17.46 12.14
CA VAL A 256 2.73 -16.88 11.54
C VAL A 256 3.08 -15.91 10.40
N ALA A 257 4.07 -15.02 10.57
CA ALA A 257 4.54 -14.14 9.50
C ALA A 257 4.99 -14.94 8.26
N ARG A 258 5.71 -16.06 8.46
CA ARG A 258 6.12 -16.96 7.36
C ARG A 258 4.93 -17.65 6.69
N SER A 259 3.92 -18.09 7.44
CA SER A 259 2.69 -18.69 6.89
C SER A 259 1.88 -17.69 6.06
N TYR A 260 1.75 -16.44 6.53
CA TYR A 260 1.04 -15.37 5.83
C TYR A 260 1.90 -14.61 4.79
N ARG A 261 3.17 -15.01 4.61
CA ARG A 261 4.15 -14.38 3.69
C ARG A 261 4.42 -12.90 3.98
N VAL A 262 4.23 -12.49 5.23
CA VAL A 262 4.54 -11.15 5.73
C VAL A 262 6.04 -11.00 5.91
N TYR A 263 6.63 -10.02 5.23
CA TYR A 263 7.94 -9.50 5.56
C TYR A 263 7.83 -8.61 6.82
N TYR A 264 8.76 -8.80 7.75
CA TYR A 264 9.04 -7.91 8.87
C TYR A 264 10.54 -7.91 9.17
N MET A 265 11.11 -6.75 9.53
CA MET A 265 12.52 -6.59 9.91
C MET A 265 12.66 -5.48 10.96
N LYS A 266 13.50 -5.66 11.97
CA LYS A 266 13.85 -4.58 12.91
C LYS A 266 14.89 -3.66 12.25
N THR A 267 14.69 -2.35 12.42
CA THR A 267 15.54 -1.29 11.87
C THR A 267 15.92 -0.36 13.04
N ASP A 268 17.19 -0.38 13.41
CA ASP A 268 17.73 0.38 14.54
C ASP A 268 17.79 1.89 14.20
N GLU A 269 17.37 2.76 15.12
CA GLU A 269 17.54 4.22 15.00
C GLU A 269 18.66 4.73 15.93
N GLU A 270 19.19 5.94 15.65
CA GLU A 270 20.37 6.47 16.36
C GLU A 270 20.10 6.77 17.86
N ASP A 271 18.84 7.05 18.22
CA ASP A 271 18.40 7.43 19.58
C ASP A 271 17.83 6.24 20.41
N SER A 272 18.28 5.02 20.13
CA SER A 272 18.08 3.78 20.93
C SER A 272 16.68 3.15 21.00
N ASP A 273 15.65 3.79 20.44
CA ASP A 273 14.42 3.09 20.07
C ASP A 273 14.57 2.48 18.65
N TYR A 274 13.71 1.53 18.28
CA TYR A 274 13.78 0.89 16.95
C TYR A 274 12.40 0.79 16.29
N LEU A 275 12.39 0.86 14.96
CA LEU A 275 11.18 0.61 14.18
C LEU A 275 11.18 -0.81 13.62
N VAL A 276 10.02 -1.28 13.18
CA VAL A 276 9.88 -2.57 12.50
C VAL A 276 9.28 -2.34 11.12
N ASP A 277 10.12 -2.42 10.08
CA ASP A 277 9.68 -2.39 8.69
C ASP A 277 8.82 -3.63 8.41
N HIS A 278 7.52 -3.46 8.14
CA HIS A 278 6.58 -4.55 7.94
C HIS A 278 5.67 -4.39 6.72
N SER A 279 5.04 -5.48 6.30
CA SER A 279 4.15 -5.51 5.14
C SER A 279 2.79 -4.86 5.45
N ILE A 280 2.52 -3.70 4.86
CA ILE A 280 1.26 -2.93 5.05
C ILE A 280 0.10 -3.57 4.24
N VAL A 281 -0.38 -4.73 4.71
CA VAL A 281 -1.35 -5.59 4.03
C VAL A 281 -2.38 -6.15 5.01
N MET A 282 -3.65 -6.04 4.65
CA MET A 282 -4.79 -6.71 5.30
C MET A 282 -5.18 -7.98 4.52
N TYR A 283 -5.41 -9.09 5.22
CA TYR A 283 -5.79 -10.38 4.64
C TYR A 283 -7.24 -10.72 4.99
N LEU A 284 -8.11 -10.83 3.99
CA LEU A 284 -9.47 -11.32 4.14
C LEU A 284 -9.46 -12.85 4.11
N MET A 285 -9.84 -13.45 5.24
CA MET A 285 -9.95 -14.88 5.45
C MET A 285 -11.43 -15.29 5.47
N GLY A 286 -11.74 -16.42 4.82
CA GLY A 286 -13.08 -17.00 4.80
C GLY A 286 -13.49 -17.61 6.14
N PRO A 287 -14.77 -18.03 6.28
CA PRO A 287 -15.28 -18.71 7.49
C PRO A 287 -14.61 -20.06 7.81
N ASP A 288 -13.82 -20.59 6.88
CA ASP A 288 -12.99 -21.79 7.00
C ASP A 288 -11.51 -21.46 7.26
N MET A 289 -11.19 -20.18 7.49
CA MET A 289 -9.84 -19.63 7.60
C MET A 289 -8.95 -19.88 6.36
N ASN A 290 -9.53 -20.13 5.19
CA ASN A 290 -8.81 -20.07 3.93
C ASN A 290 -8.65 -18.63 3.44
N PHE A 291 -7.49 -18.33 2.85
CA PHE A 291 -7.23 -17.02 2.25
C PHE A 291 -8.15 -16.75 1.04
N VAL A 292 -8.81 -15.60 1.03
CA VAL A 292 -9.69 -15.15 -0.05
C VAL A 292 -9.05 -14.03 -0.86
N LYS A 293 -8.63 -12.94 -0.21
CA LYS A 293 -8.05 -11.75 -0.89
C LYS A 293 -7.20 -10.90 0.05
N PHE A 294 -6.23 -10.17 -0.50
CA PHE A 294 -5.45 -9.18 0.24
C PHE A 294 -5.81 -7.75 -0.20
N PHE A 295 -5.63 -6.79 0.72
CA PHE A 295 -5.80 -5.36 0.49
C PHE A 295 -4.59 -4.62 1.05
N GLY A 296 -3.87 -3.86 0.21
CA GLY A 296 -2.74 -3.03 0.66
C GLY A 296 -3.13 -1.58 0.97
N LYS A 297 -2.20 -0.82 1.54
CA LYS A 297 -2.34 0.62 1.92
C LYS A 297 -3.19 1.48 0.98
N ASN A 298 -3.03 1.32 -0.35
CA ASN A 298 -3.66 2.14 -1.38
C ASN A 298 -5.20 2.03 -1.48
N ASN A 299 -5.86 1.20 -0.67
CA ASN A 299 -7.33 1.17 -0.60
C ASN A 299 -7.83 2.23 0.41
N ASP A 300 -8.85 3.01 0.03
CA ASP A 300 -9.64 3.81 0.97
C ASP A 300 -10.72 2.97 1.65
N VAL A 301 -11.38 3.52 2.67
CA VAL A 301 -12.43 2.83 3.45
C VAL A 301 -13.58 2.30 2.56
N ASN A 302 -13.98 3.04 1.52
CA ASN A 302 -15.11 2.65 0.67
C ASN A 302 -14.70 1.57 -0.34
N THR A 303 -13.52 1.70 -0.98
CA THR A 303 -12.97 0.64 -1.86
C THR A 303 -12.69 -0.64 -1.08
N LEU A 304 -12.22 -0.54 0.17
CA LEU A 304 -12.04 -1.67 1.07
C LEU A 304 -13.40 -2.34 1.40
N THR A 305 -14.39 -1.55 1.82
CA THR A 305 -15.77 -2.00 2.08
C THR A 305 -16.37 -2.74 0.89
N ASP A 306 -16.36 -2.12 -0.29
CA ASP A 306 -17.00 -2.68 -1.49
C ASP A 306 -16.20 -3.83 -2.09
N GLY A 307 -14.88 -3.80 -1.97
CA GLY A 307 -14.01 -4.92 -2.28
C GLY A 307 -14.34 -6.16 -1.44
N ILE A 308 -14.42 -6.02 -0.12
CA ILE A 308 -14.76 -7.12 0.80
C ILE A 308 -16.19 -7.63 0.54
N VAL A 309 -17.19 -6.74 0.47
CA VAL A 309 -18.59 -7.14 0.22
C VAL A 309 -18.75 -7.86 -1.13
N SER A 310 -17.98 -7.47 -2.15
CA SER A 310 -17.96 -8.15 -3.45
C SER A 310 -17.37 -9.57 -3.36
N GLU A 311 -16.25 -9.76 -2.66
CA GLU A 311 -15.67 -11.09 -2.46
C GLU A 311 -16.56 -12.00 -1.61
N ILE A 312 -17.18 -11.50 -0.53
CA ILE A 312 -18.08 -12.31 0.30
C ILE A 312 -19.33 -12.73 -0.49
N LYS A 313 -19.84 -11.87 -1.38
CA LYS A 313 -20.93 -12.23 -2.31
C LYS A 313 -20.50 -13.25 -3.36
N ARG A 314 -19.24 -13.21 -3.80
CA ARG A 314 -18.65 -14.21 -4.72
C ARG A 314 -18.43 -15.56 -4.02
N TYR A 315 -18.03 -15.56 -2.76
CA TYR A 315 -17.74 -16.77 -1.96
C TYR A 315 -18.99 -17.61 -1.65
N LYS A 316 -20.17 -16.98 -1.62
CA LYS A 316 -21.47 -17.64 -1.38
C LYS A 316 -22.11 -18.25 -2.64
N LYS A 317 -21.40 -18.32 -3.77
CA LYS A 317 -21.98 -18.60 -5.10
C LYS A 317 -21.21 -19.67 -5.89
#